data_AF-A0A2N0R577-F1
#
_entry.id   AF-A0A2N0R577-F1
#
_cell.length_a   1.000
_cell.length_b   1.000
_cell.length_c   1.000
_cell.angle_alpha   90.00
_cell.angle_beta   90.00
_cell.angle_gamma   90.00
#
_symmetry.space_group_name_H-M   'P 1'
#
loop_
_entity.id
_entity.type
_entity.pdbx_description
1 polymer ?
#
loop_
_entity_poly.entity_id
_entity_poly.type
_entity_poly.pdbx_seq_one_letter_code
_entity_poly.pdbx_strand_id
1 'polypeptide(L)'
;MLILRYKVFNIFKKSDFSFKDPTNNNDTNNPWNLATAYHRVFENGTIDPNAYLIQQPDGNTNMFINFKTALLAMYLFLTGDSSSLSNWQYIDNQSLAIMIVFFSLLMGVYIMNLFIGLFSNAIEKVNSRVEYCVYKAEVLAEIELFYLLPQQRRWCAWFPEVIYYYADVSKVRQKIKEMIDEGEWNTNEFSELKQNLLKKLNIQHDPADKVTLQKVLDEIHNLYSNQPNKKLN
;
A
#
# COMPACT_ATOMS: atom_id res chain seq x y z
N MET A 1 -13.53 23.26 -27.07
CA MET A 1 -13.62 22.05 -26.23
C MET A 1 -13.35 20.84 -27.12
N LEU A 2 -12.09 20.40 -27.17
CA LEU A 2 -11.66 19.26 -28.00
C LEU A 2 -12.05 17.97 -27.28
N ILE A 3 -13.02 17.24 -27.82
CA ILE A 3 -13.38 15.91 -27.31
C ILE A 3 -12.38 14.92 -27.92
N LEU A 4 -11.35 14.58 -27.14
CA LEU A 4 -10.46 13.44 -27.42
C LEU A 4 -11.29 12.16 -27.35
N ARG A 5 -11.76 11.68 -28.51
CA ARG A 5 -12.33 10.33 -28.66
C ARG A 5 -11.18 9.32 -28.54
N TYR A 6 -10.98 8.77 -27.35
CA TYR A 6 -10.17 7.57 -27.18
C TYR A 6 -10.87 6.41 -27.87
N LYS A 7 -10.40 6.08 -29.08
CA LYS A 7 -10.76 4.84 -29.77
C LYS A 7 -10.04 3.72 -29.03
N VAL A 8 -10.74 3.09 -28.08
CA VAL A 8 -10.28 1.87 -27.42
C VAL A 8 -9.97 0.87 -28.54
N PHE A 9 -8.69 0.54 -28.68
CA PHE A 9 -8.21 -0.45 -29.63
C PHE A 9 -8.88 -1.78 -29.25
N ASN A 10 -9.84 -2.23 -30.06
CA ASN A 10 -10.48 -3.52 -29.87
C ASN A 10 -9.49 -4.59 -30.38
N ILE A 11 -8.52 -4.95 -29.53
CA ILE A 11 -7.43 -5.89 -29.87
C ILE A 11 -7.94 -7.34 -30.03
N PHE A 12 -9.17 -7.62 -29.62
CA PHE A 12 -9.71 -8.97 -29.64
C PHE A 12 -10.44 -9.26 -30.95
N LYS A 13 -9.78 -10.04 -31.82
CA LYS A 13 -10.44 -10.74 -32.92
C LYS A 13 -11.51 -11.65 -32.31
N LYS A 14 -12.76 -11.54 -32.79
CA LYS A 14 -13.82 -12.47 -32.40
C LYS A 14 -13.35 -13.88 -32.75
N SER A 15 -13.44 -14.80 -31.79
CA SER A 15 -13.02 -16.17 -31.99
C SER A 15 -13.87 -16.85 -33.06
N ASP A 16 -13.22 -17.45 -34.07
CA ASP A 16 -13.86 -18.09 -35.22
C ASP A 16 -14.33 -19.53 -34.91
N PHE A 17 -14.54 -19.89 -33.63
CA PHE A 17 -14.90 -21.25 -33.20
C PHE A 17 -16.20 -21.28 -32.38
N SER A 18 -16.89 -22.42 -32.42
CA SER A 18 -18.09 -22.74 -31.62
C SER A 18 -17.74 -23.82 -30.58
N PHE A 19 -18.26 -23.75 -29.36
CA PHE A 19 -18.11 -24.86 -28.38
C PHE A 19 -19.02 -26.06 -28.68
N LYS A 20 -20.04 -25.88 -29.53
CA LYS A 20 -21.01 -26.94 -29.85
C LYS A 20 -20.59 -27.76 -31.06
N ASP A 21 -19.96 -27.11 -32.03
CA ASP A 21 -19.63 -27.70 -33.31
C ASP A 21 -18.12 -27.81 -33.47
N PRO A 22 -17.58 -29.02 -33.74
CA PRO A 22 -16.15 -29.20 -33.90
C PRO A 22 -15.63 -28.35 -35.05
N THR A 23 -14.69 -27.47 -34.73
CA THR A 23 -14.05 -26.59 -35.69
C THR A 23 -12.61 -27.08 -35.88
N ASN A 24 -12.34 -27.79 -36.97
CA ASN A 24 -10.99 -28.22 -37.31
C ASN A 24 -10.29 -27.07 -38.06
N ASN A 25 -9.49 -26.29 -37.33
CA ASN A 25 -8.67 -25.22 -37.90
C ASN A 25 -7.21 -25.41 -37.48
N ASN A 26 -6.29 -24.77 -38.21
CA ASN A 26 -4.86 -24.83 -37.92
C ASN A 26 -4.45 -23.95 -36.72
N ASP A 27 -5.41 -23.48 -35.91
CA ASP A 27 -5.14 -22.65 -34.74
C ASP A 27 -4.89 -23.54 -33.52
N THR A 28 -3.63 -23.60 -33.08
CA THR A 28 -3.21 -24.38 -31.91
C THR A 28 -3.94 -23.96 -30.62
N ASN A 29 -4.48 -22.74 -30.55
CA ASN A 29 -5.21 -22.25 -29.38
C ASN A 29 -6.72 -22.49 -29.45
N ASN A 30 -7.23 -23.10 -30.52
CA ASN A 30 -8.64 -23.50 -30.59
C ASN A 30 -8.95 -24.55 -29.50
N PRO A 31 -9.99 -24.36 -28.68
CA PRO A 31 -10.36 -25.32 -27.64
C PRO A 31 -10.57 -26.75 -28.14
N TRP A 32 -11.02 -26.93 -29.38
CA TRP A 32 -11.18 -28.27 -29.97
C TRP A 32 -9.84 -28.99 -30.20
N ASN A 33 -8.74 -28.26 -30.40
CA ASN A 33 -7.40 -28.81 -30.55
C ASN A 33 -6.73 -29.10 -29.19
N LEU A 34 -7.24 -28.49 -28.12
CA LEU A 34 -6.75 -28.66 -26.74
C LEU A 34 -7.60 -29.64 -25.92
N ALA A 35 -8.79 -30.00 -26.41
CA ALA A 35 -9.70 -30.90 -25.74
C ALA A 35 -9.10 -32.31 -25.59
N THR A 36 -9.45 -32.99 -24.51
CA THR A 36 -8.99 -34.36 -24.27
C THR A 36 -9.55 -35.31 -25.34
N ALA A 37 -8.65 -35.98 -26.07
CA ALA A 37 -8.97 -36.99 -27.06
C ALA A 37 -8.69 -38.41 -26.53
N TYR A 38 -9.65 -39.31 -26.72
CA TYR A 38 -9.56 -40.71 -26.33
C TYR A 38 -9.38 -41.57 -27.58
N HIS A 39 -8.27 -42.30 -27.63
CA HIS A 39 -7.94 -43.20 -28.72
C HIS A 39 -8.38 -44.63 -28.40
N ARG A 40 -8.83 -45.37 -29.42
CA ARG A 40 -9.14 -46.79 -29.28
C ARG A 40 -7.84 -47.60 -29.23
N VAL A 41 -7.71 -48.47 -28.23
CA VAL A 41 -6.64 -49.47 -28.17
C VAL A 41 -7.20 -50.80 -28.68
N PHE A 42 -6.56 -51.36 -29.70
CA PHE A 42 -6.94 -52.65 -30.28
C PHE A 42 -6.36 -53.81 -29.45
N GLU A 43 -6.94 -55.01 -29.59
CA GLU A 43 -6.52 -56.21 -28.83
C GLU A 43 -5.05 -56.61 -29.07
N ASN A 44 -4.51 -56.24 -30.24
CA ASN A 44 -3.10 -56.43 -30.58
C ASN A 44 -2.14 -55.40 -29.93
N GLY A 45 -2.67 -54.50 -29.10
CA GLY A 45 -1.91 -53.44 -28.41
C GLY A 45 -1.64 -52.19 -29.26
N THR A 46 -2.06 -52.14 -30.52
CA THR A 46 -1.93 -50.94 -31.36
C THR A 46 -2.98 -49.90 -31.01
N ILE A 47 -2.63 -48.62 -31.13
CA ILE A 47 -3.53 -47.48 -30.87
C ILE A 47 -3.99 -46.93 -32.22
N ASP A 48 -5.30 -46.71 -32.37
CA ASP A 48 -5.84 -46.01 -33.54
C ASP A 48 -5.29 -44.57 -33.59
N PRO A 49 -4.61 -44.17 -34.68
CA PRO A 49 -4.12 -42.80 -34.81
C PRO A 49 -5.24 -41.76 -34.78
N ASN A 50 -6.47 -42.14 -35.14
CA ASN A 50 -7.63 -41.26 -35.05
C ASN A 50 -8.26 -41.33 -33.66
N ALA A 51 -8.63 -40.17 -33.13
CA ALA A 51 -9.39 -40.09 -31.88
C ALA A 51 -10.76 -40.76 -32.06
N TYR A 52 -11.13 -41.63 -31.13
CA TYR A 52 -12.44 -42.29 -31.11
C TYR A 52 -13.50 -41.39 -30.47
N LEU A 53 -13.14 -40.68 -29.40
CA LEU A 53 -13.99 -39.72 -28.70
C LEU A 53 -13.18 -38.47 -28.37
N ILE A 54 -13.77 -37.29 -28.53
CA ILE A 54 -13.18 -36.02 -28.09
C ILE A 54 -14.13 -35.42 -27.06
N GLN A 55 -13.60 -35.03 -25.91
CA GLN A 55 -14.37 -34.33 -24.90
C GLN A 55 -14.82 -32.97 -25.45
N GLN A 56 -16.09 -32.62 -25.28
CA GLN A 56 -16.56 -31.31 -25.71
C GLN A 56 -15.84 -30.21 -24.90
N PRO A 57 -15.16 -29.26 -25.56
CA PRO A 57 -14.48 -28.19 -24.87
C PRO A 57 -15.47 -27.20 -24.26
N ASP A 58 -15.03 -26.58 -23.17
CA ASP A 58 -15.76 -25.54 -22.46
C ASP A 58 -14.91 -24.25 -22.30
N GLY A 59 -15.44 -23.27 -21.58
CA GLY A 59 -14.73 -22.00 -21.35
C GLY A 59 -13.44 -22.14 -20.52
N ASN A 60 -13.26 -23.26 -19.82
CA ASN A 60 -12.07 -23.53 -19.00
C ASN A 60 -10.98 -24.27 -19.80
N THR A 61 -11.35 -24.94 -20.88
CA THR A 61 -10.43 -25.67 -21.77
C THR A 61 -9.36 -24.75 -22.36
N ASN A 62 -9.69 -23.49 -22.65
CA ASN A 62 -8.69 -22.46 -22.88
C ASN A 62 -9.17 -21.12 -22.29
N MET A 63 -8.70 -20.82 -21.09
CA MET A 63 -9.03 -19.58 -20.40
C MET A 63 -8.42 -18.33 -21.06
N PHE A 64 -7.46 -18.45 -21.97
CA PHE A 64 -6.77 -17.32 -22.61
C PHE A 64 -7.50 -16.74 -23.82
N ILE A 65 -8.66 -17.31 -24.20
CA ILE A 65 -9.48 -16.80 -25.31
C ILE A 65 -10.07 -15.42 -25.01
N ASN A 66 -10.54 -15.21 -23.78
CA ASN A 66 -11.15 -13.96 -23.36
C ASN A 66 -10.26 -13.28 -22.32
N PHE A 67 -10.07 -11.97 -22.46
CA PHE A 67 -9.30 -11.17 -21.50
C PHE A 67 -9.73 -11.39 -20.05
N LYS A 68 -11.04 -11.48 -19.76
CA LYS A 68 -11.54 -11.66 -18.39
C LYS A 68 -11.09 -13.00 -17.79
N THR A 69 -11.20 -14.08 -18.57
CA THR A 69 -10.79 -15.41 -18.14
C THR A 69 -9.26 -15.55 -18.14
N ALA A 70 -8.56 -14.85 -19.03
CA ALA A 70 -7.11 -14.81 -19.07
C ALA A 70 -6.54 -14.13 -17.81
N LEU A 71 -7.17 -13.04 -17.37
CA LEU A 71 -6.81 -12.36 -16.12
C LEU A 71 -7.05 -13.29 -14.92
N LEU A 72 -8.18 -14.00 -14.89
CA LEU A 72 -8.46 -15.00 -13.86
C LEU A 72 -7.44 -16.15 -13.88
N ALA A 73 -7.08 -16.66 -15.06
CA ALA A 73 -6.06 -17.71 -15.21
C ALA A 73 -4.69 -17.27 -14.67
N MET A 74 -4.29 -16.01 -14.95
CA MET A 74 -3.06 -15.46 -14.39
C MET A 74 -3.14 -15.30 -12.87
N TYR A 75 -4.29 -14.90 -12.32
CA TYR A 75 -4.49 -14.85 -10.87
C TYR A 75 -4.39 -16.24 -10.23
N LEU A 76 -5.03 -17.26 -10.82
CA LEU A 76 -4.92 -18.65 -10.35
C LEU A 76 -3.46 -19.11 -10.37
N PHE A 77 -2.74 -18.83 -11.46
CA PHE A 77 -1.33 -19.14 -11.58
C PHE A 77 -0.47 -18.45 -10.52
N LEU A 78 -0.77 -17.18 -10.19
CA LEU A 78 -0.13 -16.45 -9.09
C LEU A 78 -0.33 -17.12 -7.73
N THR A 79 -1.51 -17.68 -7.49
CA THR A 79 -1.83 -18.41 -6.25
C THR A 79 -1.32 -19.85 -6.23
N GLY A 80 -0.66 -20.30 -7.31
CA GLY A 80 -0.06 -21.63 -7.43
C GLY A 80 -0.92 -22.67 -8.17
N ASP A 81 -2.08 -22.28 -8.70
CA ASP A 81 -2.93 -23.16 -9.51
C ASP A 81 -2.57 -23.05 -11.00
N SER A 82 -1.94 -24.11 -11.53
CA SER A 82 -1.52 -24.22 -12.92
C SER A 82 -2.52 -24.94 -13.82
N SER A 83 -3.72 -25.27 -13.32
CA SER A 83 -4.76 -25.99 -14.09
C SER A 83 -5.10 -25.28 -15.41
N SER A 84 -5.11 -23.95 -15.40
CA SER A 84 -5.37 -23.10 -16.56
C SER A 84 -4.33 -23.23 -17.68
N LEU A 85 -3.13 -23.75 -17.39
CA LEU A 85 -2.02 -23.95 -18.32
C LEU A 85 -1.78 -25.42 -18.66
N SER A 86 -2.49 -26.35 -18.01
CA SER A 86 -2.25 -27.79 -18.10
C SER A 86 -2.61 -28.40 -19.46
N ASN A 87 -3.45 -27.72 -20.24
CA ASN A 87 -3.91 -28.21 -21.55
C ASN A 87 -2.85 -28.09 -22.65
N TRP A 88 -1.75 -27.35 -22.42
CA TRP A 88 -0.64 -27.25 -23.38
C TRP A 88 0.50 -28.18 -23.01
N GLN A 89 1.03 -28.89 -24.01
CA GLN A 89 2.27 -29.63 -23.84
C GLN A 89 3.47 -28.68 -23.81
N TYR A 90 4.24 -28.70 -22.72
CA TYR A 90 5.40 -27.80 -22.55
C TYR A 90 6.56 -28.11 -23.49
N ILE A 91 6.69 -29.38 -23.92
CA ILE A 91 7.73 -29.82 -24.86
C ILE A 91 7.53 -29.18 -26.23
N ASP A 92 6.28 -29.17 -26.71
CA ASP A 92 5.94 -28.63 -28.03
C ASP A 92 5.90 -27.09 -28.05
N ASN A 93 5.71 -26.47 -26.87
CA ASN A 93 5.52 -25.04 -26.72
C ASN A 93 6.64 -24.41 -25.89
N GLN A 94 7.88 -24.45 -26.40
CA GLN A 94 9.07 -23.92 -25.72
C GLN A 94 8.91 -22.46 -25.27
N SER A 95 8.24 -21.62 -26.06
CA SER A 95 7.96 -20.22 -25.70
C SER A 95 7.10 -20.11 -24.43
N LEU A 96 6.05 -20.94 -24.32
CA LEU A 96 5.16 -20.97 -23.16
C LEU A 96 5.90 -21.45 -21.91
N ALA A 97 6.72 -22.49 -22.03
CA ALA A 97 7.57 -22.96 -20.94
C ALA A 97 8.53 -21.86 -20.44
N ILE A 98 9.17 -21.15 -21.37
CA ILE A 98 10.05 -20.03 -21.04
C ILE A 98 9.28 -18.92 -20.31
N MET A 99 8.10 -18.53 -20.80
CA MET A 99 7.26 -17.52 -20.15
C MET A 99 6.84 -17.92 -18.73
N ILE A 100 6.47 -19.19 -18.50
CA ILE A 100 6.11 -19.72 -17.18
C ILE A 100 7.29 -19.60 -16.21
N VAL A 101 8.49 -19.99 -16.65
CA VAL A 101 9.71 -19.91 -15.81
C VAL A 101 10.05 -18.46 -15.49
N PHE A 102 10.06 -17.56 -16.48
CA PHE A 102 10.34 -16.15 -16.23
C PHE A 102 9.30 -15.50 -15.31
N PHE A 103 8.00 -15.78 -15.52
CA PHE A 103 6.94 -15.24 -14.69
C PHE A 103 7.04 -15.74 -13.25
N SER A 104 7.26 -17.04 -13.05
CA SER A 104 7.42 -17.61 -11.70
C SER A 104 8.64 -17.05 -10.96
N LEU A 105 9.77 -16.84 -11.66
CA LEU A 105 10.93 -16.15 -11.09
C LEU A 105 10.62 -14.70 -10.72
N LEU A 106 9.96 -13.95 -11.61
CA LEU A 106 9.58 -12.56 -11.33
C LEU A 106 8.63 -12.46 -10.14
N MET A 107 7.65 -13.35 -10.04
CA MET A 107 6.70 -13.33 -8.94
C MET A 107 7.33 -13.79 -7.63
N GLY A 108 8.00 -14.95 -7.63
CA GLY A 108 8.58 -15.54 -6.42
C GLY A 108 9.82 -14.79 -5.90
N VAL A 109 10.74 -14.41 -6.78
CA VAL A 109 12.01 -13.79 -6.39
C VAL A 109 11.91 -12.28 -6.32
N TYR A 110 11.24 -11.63 -7.27
CA TYR A 110 11.23 -10.16 -7.32
C TYR A 110 10.05 -9.58 -6.54
N ILE A 111 8.82 -9.92 -6.93
CA ILE A 111 7.62 -9.28 -6.37
C ILE A 111 7.42 -9.66 -4.89
N MET A 112 7.51 -10.94 -4.51
CA MET A 112 7.32 -11.33 -3.10
C MET A 112 8.38 -10.72 -2.18
N ASN A 113 9.65 -10.74 -2.59
CA ASN A 113 10.72 -10.13 -1.80
C ASN A 113 10.59 -8.61 -1.70
N LEU A 114 10.17 -7.95 -2.77
CA LEU A 114 9.86 -6.52 -2.76
C LEU A 114 8.71 -6.21 -1.81
N PHE A 115 7.61 -6.97 -1.86
CA PHE A 115 6.48 -6.80 -0.96
C PHE A 115 6.89 -6.99 0.50
N ILE A 116 7.66 -8.05 0.82
CA ILE A 116 8.16 -8.28 2.18
C ILE A 116 9.02 -7.10 2.65
N GLY A 117 9.94 -6.60 1.80
CA GLY A 117 10.79 -5.46 2.14
C GLY A 117 10.02 -4.16 2.37
N LEU A 118 9.09 -3.83 1.46
CA LEU A 118 8.22 -2.66 1.61
C LEU A 118 7.30 -2.77 2.83
N PHE A 119 6.75 -3.96 3.07
CA PHE A 119 5.85 -4.22 4.20
C PHE A 119 6.60 -4.12 5.53
N SER A 120 7.81 -4.68 5.61
CA SER A 120 8.68 -4.55 6.78
C SER A 120 8.98 -3.08 7.10
N ASN A 121 9.33 -2.29 6.09
CA ASN A 121 9.61 -0.85 6.25
C ASN A 121 8.35 -0.07 6.68
N ALA A 122 7.19 -0.40 6.11
CA ALA A 122 5.93 0.23 6.50
C ALA A 122 5.55 -0.10 7.96
N ILE A 123 5.76 -1.34 8.40
CA ILE A 123 5.51 -1.76 9.79
C ILE A 123 6.42 -1.03 10.77
N GLU A 124 7.70 -0.88 10.43
CA GLU A 124 8.67 -0.17 11.28
C GLU A 124 8.24 1.26 11.58
N LYS A 125 7.67 1.96 10.58
CA LYS A 125 7.20 3.34 10.73
C LYS A 125 5.93 3.48 11.58
N VAL A 126 5.05 2.48 11.57
CA VAL A 126 3.71 2.57 12.21
C VAL A 126 3.74 2.18 13.70
N ASN A 127 4.90 1.77 14.23
CA ASN A 127 4.99 1.24 15.59
C ASN A 127 5.16 2.31 16.71
N SER A 128 4.74 3.55 16.49
CA SER A 128 4.69 4.52 17.58
C SER A 128 3.32 4.46 18.27
N ARG A 129 3.33 4.04 19.56
CA ARG A 129 2.15 4.13 20.45
C ARG A 129 1.54 5.54 20.45
N VAL A 130 2.36 6.55 20.15
CA VAL A 130 1.97 7.95 20.06
C VAL A 130 1.11 8.22 18.84
N GLU A 131 1.51 7.80 17.63
CA GLU A 131 0.69 7.96 16.41
C GLU A 131 -0.65 7.25 16.55
N TYR A 132 -0.67 6.04 17.11
CA TYR A 132 -1.92 5.33 17.38
C TYR A 132 -2.86 6.14 18.29
N CYS A 133 -2.33 6.77 19.34
CA CYS A 133 -3.12 7.63 20.22
C CYS A 133 -3.61 8.90 19.53
N VAL A 134 -2.80 9.51 18.66
CA VAL A 134 -3.17 10.69 17.88
C VAL A 134 -4.31 10.35 16.91
N TYR A 135 -4.17 9.29 16.12
CA TYR A 135 -5.23 8.82 15.22
C TYR A 135 -6.50 8.49 15.99
N LYS A 136 -6.39 7.84 17.15
CA LYS A 136 -7.55 7.53 17.99
C LYS A 136 -8.24 8.80 18.51
N ALA A 137 -7.48 9.83 18.89
CA ALA A 137 -8.01 11.10 19.33
C ALA A 137 -8.67 11.87 18.17
N GLU A 138 -8.06 11.86 16.98
CA GLU A 138 -8.61 12.48 15.78
C GLU A 138 -9.95 11.84 15.38
N VAL A 139 -10.01 10.51 15.33
CA VAL A 139 -11.26 9.77 15.06
C VAL A 139 -12.30 10.05 16.14
N LEU A 140 -11.91 10.13 17.42
CA LEU A 140 -12.83 10.50 18.50
C LEU A 140 -13.37 11.92 18.34
N ALA A 141 -12.54 12.88 17.95
CA ALA A 141 -12.95 14.27 17.71
C ALA A 141 -13.91 14.37 16.51
N GLU A 142 -13.67 13.62 15.43
CA GLU A 142 -14.59 13.54 14.30
C GLU A 142 -15.94 12.95 14.69
N ILE A 143 -15.94 11.85 15.47
CA ILE A 143 -17.16 11.24 16.00
C ILE A 143 -17.91 12.25 16.88
N GLU A 144 -17.19 12.96 17.75
CA GLU A 144 -17.77 13.98 18.64
C GLU A 144 -18.41 15.13 17.85
N LEU A 145 -17.74 15.63 16.81
CA LEU A 145 -18.17 16.79 16.06
C LEU A 145 -19.35 16.47 15.12
N PHE A 146 -19.29 15.33 14.42
CA PHE A 146 -20.22 15.03 13.33
C PHE A 146 -21.32 14.02 13.67
N TYR A 147 -21.11 13.15 14.66
CA TYR A 147 -21.99 12.00 14.89
C TYR A 147 -22.69 12.00 16.25
N LEU A 148 -22.34 12.91 17.18
CA LEU A 148 -22.96 12.99 18.51
C LEU A 148 -23.86 14.21 18.70
N LEU A 149 -25.05 13.98 19.27
CA LEU A 149 -25.97 15.04 19.68
C LEU A 149 -25.39 15.83 20.88
N PRO A 150 -25.77 17.11 21.06
CA PRO A 150 -25.29 17.93 22.17
C PRO A 150 -25.48 17.33 23.56
N GLN A 151 -26.53 16.51 23.75
CA GLN A 151 -26.80 15.83 25.01
C GLN A 151 -25.86 14.64 25.24
N GLN A 152 -25.52 13.89 24.19
CA GLN A 152 -24.62 12.73 24.28
C GLN A 152 -23.18 13.14 24.60
N ARG A 153 -22.74 14.31 24.14
CA ARG A 153 -21.43 14.88 24.47
C ARG A 153 -21.26 15.25 25.94
N ARG A 154 -22.36 15.52 26.64
CA ARG A 154 -22.35 15.92 28.07
C ARG A 154 -22.51 14.73 29.01
N TRP A 155 -22.57 13.51 28.49
CA TRP A 155 -22.62 12.32 29.32
C TRP A 155 -21.23 11.99 29.87
N CYS A 156 -21.01 12.38 31.13
CA CYS A 156 -19.75 12.15 31.85
C CYS A 156 -19.32 10.67 31.91
N ALA A 157 -20.27 9.73 31.73
CA ALA A 157 -19.98 8.30 31.67
C ALA A 157 -19.26 7.89 30.37
N TRP A 158 -19.46 8.62 29.26
CA TRP A 158 -18.87 8.33 27.96
C TRP A 158 -17.74 9.31 27.61
N PHE A 159 -17.89 10.58 28.02
CA PHE A 159 -16.90 11.63 27.81
C PHE A 159 -16.57 12.30 29.16
N PRO A 160 -15.49 11.88 29.83
CA PRO A 160 -15.07 12.52 31.07
C PRO A 160 -14.59 13.96 30.79
N GLU A 161 -14.90 14.87 31.71
CA GLU A 161 -14.50 16.28 31.61
C GLU A 161 -12.97 16.46 31.67
N VAL A 162 -12.26 15.52 32.30
CA VAL A 162 -10.80 15.54 32.44
C VAL A 162 -10.23 14.15 32.13
N ILE A 163 -9.20 14.08 31.29
CA ILE A 163 -8.46 12.85 30.96
C ILE A 163 -7.11 12.89 31.68
N TYR A 164 -6.86 11.90 32.54
CA TYR A 164 -5.56 11.76 33.21
C TYR A 164 -4.61 10.92 32.37
N TYR A 165 -3.42 11.44 32.11
CA TYR A 165 -2.34 10.68 31.48
C TYR A 165 -1.18 10.48 32.46
N TYR A 166 -0.72 9.24 32.59
CA TYR A 166 0.45 8.92 33.39
C TYR A 166 1.71 9.15 32.56
N ALA A 167 2.55 10.09 33.01
CA ALA A 167 3.84 10.37 32.39
C ALA A 167 4.95 10.29 33.45
N ASP A 168 6.08 9.72 33.05
CA ASP A 168 7.28 9.67 33.89
C ASP A 168 7.84 11.08 34.09
N VAL A 169 8.00 11.48 35.35
CA VAL A 169 8.49 12.82 35.75
C VAL A 169 9.83 13.16 35.08
N SER A 170 10.72 12.19 34.92
CA SER A 170 12.04 12.37 34.32
C SER A 170 11.94 12.64 32.81
N LYS A 171 11.09 11.87 32.12
CA LYS A 171 10.83 12.05 30.68
C LYS A 171 10.15 13.39 30.39
N VAL A 172 9.19 13.77 31.22
CA VAL A 172 8.50 15.06 31.10
C VAL A 172 9.48 16.22 31.29
N ARG A 173 10.37 16.14 32.30
CA ARG A 173 11.41 17.16 32.51
C ARG A 173 12.35 17.29 31.31
N GLN A 174 12.80 16.17 30.75
CA GLN A 174 13.67 16.17 29.58
C GLN A 174 12.97 16.84 28.39
N LYS A 175 11.73 16.43 28.08
CA LYS A 175 11.01 16.95 26.92
C LYS A 175 10.70 18.45 27.04
N ILE A 176 10.36 18.93 28.24
CA ILE A 176 10.14 20.37 28.47
C ILE A 176 11.41 21.18 28.20
N LYS A 177 12.59 20.69 28.62
CA LYS A 177 13.87 21.36 28.33
C LYS A 177 14.14 21.41 26.82
N GLU A 178 13.97 20.28 26.13
CA GLU A 178 14.11 20.22 24.67
C GLU A 178 13.19 21.25 23.97
N MET A 179 11.92 21.33 24.37
CA MET A 179 10.96 22.30 23.79
C MET A 179 11.33 23.77 24.09
N ILE A 180 11.96 24.05 25.23
CA ILE A 180 12.44 25.40 25.57
C ILE A 180 13.63 25.77 24.67
N ASP A 181 14.55 24.83 24.48
CA ASP A 181 15.75 25.00 23.65
C ASP A 181 15.38 25.18 22.17
N GLU A 182 14.45 24.37 21.65
CA GLU A 182 13.90 24.46 20.29
C GLU A 182 12.99 25.69 20.08
N GLY A 183 12.58 26.35 21.16
CA GLY A 183 11.69 27.51 21.12
C GLY A 183 10.22 27.20 20.86
N GLU A 184 9.84 25.93 20.89
CA GLU A 184 8.46 25.46 20.75
C GLU A 184 7.60 25.65 22.02
N TRP A 185 8.23 25.98 23.16
CA TRP A 185 7.54 26.25 24.41
C TRP A 185 6.80 27.61 24.39
N ASN A 186 5.62 27.64 23.76
CA ASN A 186 4.77 28.83 23.70
C ASN A 186 4.23 29.20 25.09
N THR A 187 4.59 30.37 25.62
CA THR A 187 4.16 30.87 26.94
C THR A 187 2.76 31.48 26.96
N ASN A 188 2.14 31.73 25.80
CA ASN A 188 0.85 32.43 25.69
C ASN A 188 -0.36 31.50 25.89
N GLU A 189 -0.31 30.28 25.37
CA GLU A 189 -1.36 29.28 25.57
C GLU A 189 -1.17 28.49 26.87
N PHE A 190 -2.25 28.38 27.67
CA PHE A 190 -2.28 27.63 28.93
C PHE A 190 -1.20 28.07 29.95
N SER A 191 -0.91 29.38 29.99
CA SER A 191 0.18 29.96 30.79
C SER A 191 0.14 29.51 32.26
N GLU A 192 -1.04 29.54 32.89
CA GLU A 192 -1.21 29.14 34.30
C GLU A 192 -0.91 27.65 34.54
N LEU A 193 -1.40 26.77 33.67
CA LEU A 193 -1.15 25.32 33.77
C LEU A 193 0.33 24.99 33.56
N LYS A 194 0.98 25.67 32.61
CA LYS A 194 2.42 25.50 32.33
C LYS A 194 3.28 25.98 33.49
N GLN A 195 2.96 27.13 34.10
CA GLN A 195 3.67 27.61 35.29
C GLN A 195 3.53 26.65 36.47
N ASN A 196 2.31 26.13 36.69
CA ASN A 196 2.07 25.12 37.72
C ASN A 196 2.83 23.81 37.45
N LEU A 197 2.95 23.40 36.19
CA LEU A 197 3.73 22.24 35.77
C LEU A 197 5.22 22.45 36.04
N LEU A 198 5.80 23.57 35.60
CA LEU A 198 7.21 23.92 35.83
C LEU A 198 7.55 23.96 37.32
N LYS A 199 6.67 24.55 38.13
CA LYS A 199 6.80 24.60 39.59
C LYS A 199 6.76 23.20 40.22
N LYS A 200 5.81 22.35 39.82
CA LYS A 200 5.73 20.94 40.30
C LYS A 200 6.94 20.12 39.87
N LEU A 201 7.48 20.37 38.68
CA LEU A 201 8.65 19.68 38.15
C LEU A 201 9.98 20.27 38.63
N ASN A 202 9.96 21.40 39.35
CA ASN A 202 11.14 22.13 39.82
C ASN A 202 12.11 22.52 38.69
N ILE A 203 11.56 22.96 37.55
CA ILE A 203 12.33 23.47 36.41
C ILE A 203 12.39 24.99 36.52
N GLN A 204 13.58 25.56 36.64
CA GLN A 204 13.77 27.01 36.53
C GLN A 204 13.66 27.41 35.05
N HIS A 205 12.63 28.19 34.72
CA HIS A 205 12.46 28.82 33.43
C HIS A 205 12.03 30.26 33.69
N ASP A 206 12.97 31.20 33.54
CA ASP A 206 12.66 32.62 33.59
C ASP A 206 12.36 33.12 32.17
N PRO A 207 11.09 33.43 31.84
CA PRO A 207 10.73 33.95 30.51
C PRO A 207 11.42 35.30 30.22
N ALA A 208 11.94 36.00 31.23
CA ALA A 208 12.66 37.25 31.04
C ALA A 208 14.03 37.03 30.37
N ASP A 209 14.71 35.91 30.60
CA ASP A 209 16.08 35.70 30.10
C ASP A 209 16.13 35.54 28.58
N LYS A 210 15.16 34.84 27.97
CA LYS A 210 15.14 34.62 26.51
C LYS A 210 14.81 35.90 25.73
N VAL A 211 13.90 36.73 26.24
CA VAL A 211 13.57 38.05 25.68
C VAL A 211 14.75 39.00 25.78
N THR A 212 15.50 38.92 26.89
CA THR A 212 16.71 39.73 27.11
C THR A 212 17.84 39.30 26.19
N LEU A 213 18.05 37.99 26.00
CA LEU A 213 19.03 37.44 25.07
C LEU A 213 18.72 37.74 23.60
N GLN A 214 17.46 37.68 23.19
CA GLN A 214 17.05 38.07 21.82
C GLN A 214 17.30 39.56 21.55
N LYS A 215 16.96 40.44 22.50
CA LYS A 215 17.27 41.86 22.37
C LYS A 215 18.77 42.12 22.25
N VAL A 216 19.60 41.44 23.03
CA VAL A 216 21.07 41.56 22.95
C VAL A 216 21.60 41.05 21.62
N LEU A 217 21.07 39.95 21.08
CA LEU A 217 21.46 39.42 19.76
C LEU A 217 21.09 40.38 18.62
N ASP A 218 19.90 40.97 18.66
CA ASP A 218 19.46 41.95 17.66
C ASP A 218 20.31 43.23 17.71
N GLU A 219 20.73 43.64 18.91
CA GLU A 219 21.63 44.78 19.11
C GLU A 219 23.03 44.50 18.55
N ILE A 220 23.60 43.32 18.82
CA ILE A 220 24.90 42.88 18.26
C ILE A 220 24.84 42.81 16.74
N HIS A 221 23.76 42.26 16.17
CA HIS A 221 23.61 42.16 14.71
C HIS A 221 23.58 43.56 14.07
N ASN A 222 22.84 44.49 14.65
CA ASN A 222 22.78 45.88 14.18
C ASN A 222 24.13 46.60 14.26
N LEU A 223 24.93 46.34 15.30
CA LEU A 223 26.28 46.91 15.43
C LEU A 223 27.24 46.40 14.35
N TYR A 224 27.16 45.12 14.01
CA TYR A 224 28.00 44.52 12.96
C TYR A 224 27.61 44.97 11.55
N SER A 225 26.31 45.13 11.26
CA SER A 225 25.84 45.63 9.97
C SER A 225 26.14 47.11 9.71
N ASN A 226 26.40 47.90 10.77
CA ASN A 226 26.67 49.34 10.68
C ASN A 226 28.16 49.70 10.72
N GLN A 227 29.09 48.73 10.75
CA GLN A 227 30.51 49.06 10.68
C GLN A 227 30.92 49.44 9.23
N PRO A 228 31.45 50.65 9.00
CA PRO A 228 31.90 51.05 7.66
C PRO A 228 33.15 50.26 7.26
N ASN A 229 33.05 49.53 6.14
CA ASN A 229 34.14 48.79 5.50
C ASN A 229 35.40 49.66 5.36
N LYS A 230 36.35 49.51 6.29
CA LYS A 230 37.66 50.12 6.19
C LYS A 230 38.50 49.29 5.22
N LYS A 231 38.42 49.64 3.92
CA LYS A 231 39.33 49.12 2.90
C LYS A 231 40.77 49.50 3.29
N LEU A 232 41.58 48.48 3.57
CA LEU A 232 43.02 48.61 3.75
C LEU A 232 43.63 48.85 2.36
N ASN A 233 44.26 50.02 2.17
CA ASN A 233 45.24 50.24 1.10
C ASN A 233 46.58 49.63 1.51
#